data_AF-A0A8T6EB83-F1
#
_entry.id   AF-A0A8T6EB83-F1
#
_cell.length_a   1.000
_cell.length_b   1.000
_cell.length_c   1.000
_cell.angle_alpha   90.00
_cell.angle_beta   90.00
_cell.angle_gamma   90.00
#
_symmetry.space_group_name_H-M   'P 1'
#
loop_
_entity.id
_entity.type
_entity.pdbx_description
1 polymer ?
#
loop_
_entity_poly.entity_id
_entity_poly.type
_entity_poly.pdbx_seq_one_letter_code
_entity_poly.pdbx_strand_id
1 'polypeptide(L)'
;MTNEPQPDMTWSELIGTEGDARISEMQQRFVSLAGLDQGAREQQAESMIRAEYTLEDEPLADFTEARLRSWMGIAGDNLSQAQSVANAYDKAFERVPGGMAMHHAALVQTVARDRFTPEDMDVLYELVPRHVENVPRASQEAVEHSIGTQRLTAGTMSSGSKPWWKFW
;
A
#
# COMPACT_ATOMS: atom_id res chain seq x y z
N MET A 1 -22.47 9.66 -24.06
CA MET A 1 -23.07 9.57 -22.71
C MET A 1 -22.25 8.54 -21.95
N THR A 2 -21.30 8.97 -21.15
CA THR A 2 -20.55 8.07 -20.26
C THR A 2 -21.51 7.65 -19.15
N ASN A 3 -21.89 6.37 -19.15
CA ASN A 3 -22.73 5.80 -18.11
C ASN A 3 -21.81 5.55 -16.90
N GLU A 4 -21.65 6.55 -16.05
CA GLU A 4 -20.82 6.44 -14.85
C GLU A 4 -21.41 5.37 -13.93
N PRO A 5 -20.60 4.46 -13.35
CA PRO A 5 -21.08 3.48 -12.39
C PRO A 5 -21.71 4.17 -11.18
N GLN A 6 -22.87 3.68 -10.76
CA GLN A 6 -23.50 4.12 -9.52
C GLN A 6 -22.61 3.70 -8.34
N PRO A 7 -22.42 4.56 -7.31
CA PRO A 7 -21.65 4.19 -6.11
C PRO A 7 -22.28 3.00 -5.37
N ASP A 8 -21.46 2.00 -5.03
CA ASP A 8 -21.87 0.90 -4.15
C ASP A 8 -21.85 1.36 -2.70
N MET A 9 -22.93 1.98 -2.24
CA MET A 9 -23.00 2.51 -0.86
C MET A 9 -22.82 1.43 0.21
N THR A 10 -23.11 0.17 -0.11
CA THR A 10 -22.88 -0.93 0.83
C THR A 10 -21.38 -1.16 1.12
N TRP A 11 -20.50 -0.64 0.26
CA TRP A 11 -19.06 -0.62 0.49
C TRP A 11 -18.67 0.40 1.57
N SER A 12 -19.10 1.66 1.43
CA SER A 12 -18.77 2.70 2.40
C SER A 12 -19.46 2.50 3.75
N GLU A 13 -20.61 1.82 3.77
CA GLU A 13 -21.30 1.40 5.00
C GLU A 13 -20.43 0.51 5.92
N LEU A 14 -19.40 -0.16 5.39
CA LEU A 14 -18.44 -0.93 6.21
C LEU A 14 -17.66 -0.07 7.21
N ILE A 15 -17.71 1.27 7.09
CA ILE A 15 -17.18 2.18 8.10
C ILE A 15 -17.86 1.98 9.47
N GLY A 16 -19.13 1.54 9.49
CA GLY A 16 -19.85 1.21 10.72
C GLY A 16 -19.41 -0.10 11.38
N THR A 17 -18.67 -0.95 10.65
CA THR A 17 -18.06 -2.16 11.18
C THR A 17 -16.68 -1.81 11.73
N GLU A 18 -16.28 -2.29 12.91
CA GLU A 18 -15.02 -1.92 13.55
C GLU A 18 -13.94 -3.01 13.47
N GLY A 19 -12.67 -2.59 13.46
CA GLY A 19 -11.50 -3.45 13.62
C GLY A 19 -11.42 -4.62 12.62
N ASP A 20 -11.11 -5.81 13.14
CA ASP A 20 -10.89 -7.03 12.35
C ASP A 20 -12.14 -7.49 11.59
N ALA A 21 -13.35 -7.14 12.07
CA ALA A 21 -14.59 -7.47 11.38
C ALA A 21 -14.70 -6.71 10.05
N ARG A 22 -14.33 -5.41 10.04
CA ARG A 22 -14.28 -4.60 8.80
C ARG A 22 -13.30 -5.22 7.80
N ILE A 23 -12.10 -5.56 8.28
CA ILE A 23 -11.05 -6.15 7.44
C ILE A 23 -11.52 -7.47 6.83
N SER A 24 -12.18 -8.32 7.62
CA SER A 24 -12.71 -9.61 7.18
C SER A 24 -13.83 -9.46 6.14
N GLU A 25 -14.76 -8.53 6.34
CA GLU A 25 -15.85 -8.26 5.39
C GLU A 25 -15.31 -7.66 4.08
N MET A 26 -14.36 -6.73 4.17
CA MET A 26 -13.66 -6.18 3.00
C MET A 26 -12.93 -7.28 2.22
N GLN A 27 -12.23 -8.18 2.91
CA GLN A 27 -11.53 -9.31 2.30
C GLN A 27 -12.50 -10.22 1.54
N GLN A 28 -13.67 -10.56 2.12
CA GLN A 28 -14.68 -11.37 1.44
C GLN A 28 -15.21 -10.70 0.17
N ARG A 29 -15.42 -9.38 0.21
CA ARG A 29 -15.83 -8.61 -0.99
C ARG A 29 -14.75 -8.60 -2.04
N PHE A 30 -13.48 -8.45 -1.67
CA PHE A 30 -12.36 -8.50 -2.61
C PHE A 30 -12.15 -9.89 -3.22
N VAL A 31 -12.36 -10.97 -2.46
CA VAL A 31 -12.37 -12.33 -3.00
C VAL A 31 -13.48 -12.49 -4.04
N SER A 32 -14.68 -11.96 -3.76
CA SER A 32 -15.79 -11.95 -4.73
C SER A 32 -15.45 -11.13 -5.98
N LEU A 33 -14.86 -9.96 -5.80
CA LEU A 33 -14.39 -9.07 -6.87
C LEU A 33 -13.35 -9.76 -7.77
N ALA A 34 -12.41 -10.50 -7.16
CA ALA A 34 -11.39 -11.25 -7.88
C ALA A 34 -11.99 -12.34 -8.79
N GLY A 35 -13.15 -12.89 -8.44
CA GLY A 35 -13.86 -13.90 -9.23
C GLY A 35 -14.58 -13.37 -10.47
N LEU A 36 -14.70 -12.05 -10.63
CA LEU A 36 -15.30 -11.42 -11.81
C LEU A 36 -14.34 -11.43 -13.00
N ASP A 37 -14.88 -11.33 -14.22
CA ASP A 37 -14.06 -11.00 -15.38
C ASP A 37 -13.44 -9.60 -15.24
N GLN A 38 -12.37 -9.32 -16.00
CA GLN A 38 -11.62 -8.08 -15.83
C GLN A 38 -12.48 -6.81 -16.01
N GLY A 39 -13.38 -6.79 -16.99
CA GLY A 39 -14.21 -5.61 -17.26
C GLY A 39 -15.20 -5.36 -16.13
N ALA A 40 -15.90 -6.40 -15.69
CA ALA A 40 -16.81 -6.33 -14.54
C ALA A 40 -16.07 -5.98 -13.24
N ARG A 41 -14.86 -6.51 -13.05
CA ARG A 41 -14.01 -6.22 -11.89
C ARG A 41 -13.65 -4.74 -11.81
N GLU A 42 -13.18 -4.16 -12.90
CA GLU A 42 -12.81 -2.74 -12.94
C GLU A 42 -14.05 -1.83 -12.76
N GLN A 43 -15.21 -2.21 -13.32
CA GLN A 43 -16.46 -1.46 -13.13
C GLN A 43 -16.94 -1.51 -11.66
N GLN A 44 -16.90 -2.69 -11.04
CA GLN A 44 -17.25 -2.84 -9.63
C GLN A 44 -16.25 -2.10 -8.73
N ALA A 45 -14.96 -2.15 -9.02
CA ALA A 45 -13.94 -1.38 -8.30
C ALA A 45 -14.20 0.13 -8.40
N GLU A 46 -14.57 0.64 -9.58
CA GLU A 46 -14.94 2.06 -9.74
C GLU A 46 -16.17 2.43 -8.90
N SER A 47 -17.20 1.58 -8.89
CA SER A 47 -18.40 1.75 -8.05
C SER A 47 -18.06 1.80 -6.55
N MET A 48 -17.17 0.92 -6.08
CA MET A 48 -16.69 0.91 -4.70
C MET A 48 -15.87 2.16 -4.37
N ILE A 49 -14.92 2.56 -5.23
CA ILE A 49 -14.12 3.78 -5.04
C ILE A 49 -15.02 5.00 -4.93
N ARG A 50 -16.00 5.14 -5.81
CA ARG A 50 -16.92 6.29 -5.76
C ARG A 50 -17.70 6.35 -4.45
N ALA A 51 -18.08 5.19 -3.89
CA ALA A 51 -18.72 5.14 -2.57
C ALA A 51 -17.75 5.46 -1.44
N GLU A 52 -16.52 4.93 -1.49
CA GLU A 52 -15.47 5.16 -0.50
C GLU A 52 -15.17 6.67 -0.35
N TYR A 53 -15.04 7.40 -1.45
CA TYR A 53 -14.74 8.83 -1.44
C TYR A 53 -15.97 9.72 -1.16
N THR A 54 -17.09 9.13 -0.72
CA THR A 54 -18.16 9.88 -0.05
C THR A 54 -17.93 10.03 1.45
N LEU A 55 -16.99 9.26 2.02
CA LEU A 55 -16.60 9.35 3.43
C LEU A 55 -15.81 10.65 3.69
N GLU A 56 -15.91 11.16 4.91
CA GLU A 56 -15.09 12.27 5.39
C GLU A 56 -13.63 11.84 5.58
N ASP A 57 -12.69 12.78 5.56
CA ASP A 57 -11.23 12.51 5.48
C ASP A 57 -10.71 11.61 6.61
N GLU A 58 -11.14 11.83 7.86
CA GLU A 58 -10.70 11.01 9.01
C GLU A 58 -11.21 9.56 8.91
N PRO A 59 -12.54 9.32 8.76
CA PRO A 59 -13.06 7.98 8.46
C PRO A 59 -12.45 7.33 7.21
N LEU A 60 -12.15 8.12 6.18
CA LEU A 60 -11.57 7.65 4.93
C LEU A 60 -10.13 7.13 5.12
N ALA A 61 -9.35 7.73 6.02
CA ALA A 61 -8.01 7.24 6.37
C ALA A 61 -8.08 5.86 7.05
N ASP A 62 -8.97 5.68 8.02
CA ASP A 62 -9.19 4.40 8.70
C ASP A 62 -9.74 3.33 7.76
N PHE A 63 -10.63 3.73 6.85
CA PHE A 63 -11.16 2.86 5.81
C PHE A 63 -10.08 2.44 4.82
N THR A 64 -9.18 3.36 4.44
CA THR A 64 -8.03 3.07 3.58
C THR A 64 -7.06 2.10 4.23
N GLU A 65 -6.76 2.27 5.52
CA GLU A 65 -5.94 1.32 6.27
C GLU A 65 -6.57 -0.09 6.24
N ALA A 66 -7.86 -0.18 6.57
CA ALA A 66 -8.57 -1.45 6.56
C ALA A 66 -8.52 -2.12 5.18
N ARG A 67 -8.73 -1.35 4.10
CA ARG A 67 -8.60 -1.86 2.72
C ARG A 67 -7.22 -2.44 2.45
N LEU A 68 -6.15 -1.71 2.79
CA LEU A 68 -4.78 -2.16 2.56
C LEU A 68 -4.48 -3.44 3.37
N ARG A 69 -4.93 -3.50 4.62
CA ARG A 69 -4.86 -4.72 5.45
C ARG A 69 -5.61 -5.90 4.82
N SER A 70 -6.80 -5.67 4.28
CA SER A 70 -7.56 -6.72 3.59
C SER A 70 -6.83 -7.26 2.36
N TRP A 71 -6.16 -6.40 1.57
CA TRP A 71 -5.35 -6.87 0.45
C TRP A 71 -4.13 -7.68 0.90
N MET A 72 -3.46 -7.25 1.96
CA MET A 72 -2.36 -8.02 2.55
C MET A 72 -2.83 -9.37 3.11
N GLY A 73 -4.03 -9.40 3.73
CA GLY A 73 -4.67 -10.64 4.16
C GLY A 73 -4.90 -11.62 3.01
N ILE A 74 -5.39 -11.12 1.86
CA ILE A 74 -5.52 -11.95 0.63
C ILE A 74 -4.14 -12.38 0.13
N ALA A 75 -3.15 -11.49 0.17
CA ALA A 75 -1.81 -11.79 -0.34
C ALA A 75 -1.11 -12.91 0.43
N GLY A 76 -1.36 -13.00 1.74
CA GLY A 76 -0.88 -14.09 2.60
C GLY A 76 -1.34 -15.48 2.13
N ASP A 77 -2.57 -15.56 1.59
CA ASP A 77 -3.14 -16.81 1.06
C ASP A 77 -2.85 -16.99 -0.45
N ASN A 78 -2.97 -15.91 -1.23
CA ASN A 78 -2.83 -15.89 -2.68
C ASN A 78 -2.44 -14.49 -3.20
N LEU A 79 -1.13 -14.27 -3.33
CA LEU A 79 -0.57 -13.01 -3.86
C LEU A 79 -1.13 -12.62 -5.23
N SER A 80 -1.30 -13.57 -6.15
CA SER A 80 -1.78 -13.28 -7.51
C SER A 80 -3.22 -12.74 -7.52
N GLN A 81 -4.04 -13.21 -6.57
CA GLN A 81 -5.41 -12.75 -6.39
C GLN A 81 -5.43 -11.33 -5.81
N ALA A 82 -4.60 -11.06 -4.80
CA ALA A 82 -4.47 -9.73 -4.22
C ALA A 82 -4.00 -8.70 -5.27
N GLN A 83 -2.98 -9.05 -6.07
CA GLN A 83 -2.50 -8.22 -7.17
C GLN A 83 -3.58 -7.95 -8.22
N SER A 84 -4.39 -8.96 -8.56
CA SER A 84 -5.51 -8.82 -9.50
C SER A 84 -6.55 -7.79 -9.02
N VAL A 85 -6.84 -7.77 -7.70
CA VAL A 85 -7.73 -6.80 -7.08
C VAL A 85 -7.10 -5.40 -7.02
N ALA A 86 -5.87 -5.29 -6.55
CA ALA A 86 -5.15 -4.01 -6.45
C ALA A 86 -5.02 -3.34 -7.83
N ASN A 87 -4.67 -4.11 -8.87
CA ASN A 87 -4.60 -3.62 -10.24
C ASN A 87 -5.96 -3.12 -10.76
N ALA A 88 -7.07 -3.79 -10.40
CA ALA A 88 -8.40 -3.32 -10.78
C ALA A 88 -8.75 -1.99 -10.11
N TYR A 89 -8.33 -1.79 -8.86
CA TYR A 89 -8.47 -0.52 -8.15
C TYR A 89 -7.64 0.58 -8.81
N ASP A 90 -6.37 0.34 -9.10
CA ASP A 90 -5.51 1.30 -9.80
C ASP A 90 -6.09 1.69 -11.17
N LYS A 91 -6.62 0.71 -11.92
CA LYS A 91 -7.30 0.95 -13.20
C LYS A 91 -8.61 1.71 -13.06
N ALA A 92 -9.36 1.49 -12.00
CA ALA A 92 -10.55 2.26 -11.72
C ALA A 92 -10.21 3.73 -11.37
N PHE A 93 -9.09 3.99 -10.69
CA PHE A 93 -8.62 5.36 -10.43
C PHE A 93 -8.21 6.13 -11.69
N GLU A 94 -7.88 5.46 -12.79
CA GLU A 94 -7.67 6.11 -14.10
C GLU A 94 -8.99 6.69 -14.69
N ARG A 95 -10.15 6.30 -14.16
CA ARG A 95 -11.49 6.67 -14.66
C ARG A 95 -12.27 7.64 -13.76
N VAL A 96 -11.82 7.84 -12.53
CA VAL A 96 -12.45 8.80 -11.59
C VAL A 96 -11.89 10.22 -11.80
N PRO A 97 -12.56 11.27 -11.28
CA PRO A 97 -12.06 12.65 -11.39
C PRO A 97 -10.64 12.80 -10.83
N GLY A 98 -9.79 13.58 -11.50
CA GLY A 98 -8.36 13.70 -11.15
C GLY A 98 -8.08 14.16 -9.71
N GLY A 99 -8.95 15.02 -9.14
CA GLY A 99 -8.83 15.41 -7.73
C GLY A 99 -8.99 14.23 -6.76
N MET A 100 -9.87 13.28 -7.07
CA MET A 100 -10.06 12.05 -6.29
C MET A 100 -8.84 11.13 -6.41
N ALA A 101 -8.29 10.97 -7.62
CA ALA A 101 -7.10 10.15 -7.84
C ALA A 101 -5.86 10.72 -7.12
N MET A 102 -5.69 12.05 -7.11
CA MET A 102 -4.62 12.70 -6.35
C MET A 102 -4.80 12.55 -4.84
N HIS A 103 -6.01 12.75 -4.35
CA HIS A 103 -6.32 12.55 -2.93
C HIS A 103 -6.02 11.09 -2.52
N HIS A 104 -6.39 10.13 -3.36
CA HIS A 104 -6.10 8.73 -3.13
C HIS A 104 -4.61 8.44 -2.95
N ALA A 105 -3.77 8.91 -3.89
CA ALA A 105 -2.34 8.69 -3.83
C ALA A 105 -1.73 9.27 -2.53
N ALA A 106 -2.12 10.50 -2.17
CA ALA A 106 -1.65 11.16 -0.95
C ALA A 106 -2.10 10.42 0.32
N LEU A 107 -3.34 9.92 0.33
CA LEU A 107 -3.90 9.20 1.46
C LEU A 107 -3.24 7.84 1.64
N VAL A 108 -3.07 7.06 0.57
CA VAL A 108 -2.37 5.76 0.62
C VAL A 108 -0.94 5.95 1.10
N GLN A 109 -0.21 6.95 0.62
CA GLN A 109 1.14 7.26 1.09
C GLN A 109 1.18 7.59 2.57
N THR A 110 0.24 8.41 3.04
CA THR A 110 0.16 8.83 4.45
C THR A 110 -0.15 7.63 5.34
N VAL A 111 -1.20 6.88 5.02
CA VAL A 111 -1.57 5.66 5.75
C VAL A 111 -0.42 4.64 5.73
N ALA A 112 0.23 4.47 4.58
CA ALA A 112 1.31 3.50 4.44
C ALA A 112 2.49 3.80 5.37
N ARG A 113 2.94 5.05 5.35
CA ARG A 113 4.05 5.52 6.17
C ARG A 113 3.71 5.55 7.67
N ASP A 114 2.50 5.94 8.03
CA ASP A 114 2.17 6.25 9.43
C ASP A 114 1.62 5.04 10.20
N ARG A 115 1.09 4.02 9.51
CA ARG A 115 0.32 2.93 10.13
C ARG A 115 0.83 1.52 9.88
N PHE A 116 1.78 1.33 8.96
CA PHE A 116 2.32 0.02 8.63
C PHE A 116 3.78 -0.15 9.05
N THR A 117 4.15 -1.39 9.33
CA THR A 117 5.52 -1.77 9.66
C THR A 117 6.38 -1.91 8.40
N PRO A 118 7.72 -1.87 8.51
CA PRO A 118 8.60 -2.11 7.36
C PRO A 118 8.35 -3.46 6.66
N GLU A 119 7.90 -4.48 7.39
CA GLU A 119 7.52 -5.79 6.85
C GLU A 119 6.18 -5.74 6.08
N ASP A 120 5.18 -5.04 6.61
CA ASP A 120 3.93 -4.79 5.89
C ASP A 120 4.20 -4.04 4.58
N MET A 121 5.15 -3.09 4.61
CA MET A 121 5.55 -2.33 3.43
C MET A 121 6.11 -3.23 2.33
N ASP A 122 6.90 -4.25 2.64
CA ASP A 122 7.40 -5.20 1.63
C ASP A 122 6.24 -5.87 0.86
N VAL A 123 5.13 -6.20 1.52
CA VAL A 123 3.93 -6.73 0.87
C VAL A 123 3.22 -5.66 0.03
N LEU A 124 3.08 -4.44 0.56
CA LEU A 124 2.45 -3.33 -0.18
C LEU A 124 3.22 -2.94 -1.44
N TYR A 125 4.54 -3.08 -1.46
CA TYR A 125 5.36 -2.90 -2.66
C TYR A 125 5.02 -3.90 -3.77
N GLU A 126 4.58 -5.11 -3.43
CA GLU A 126 4.15 -6.13 -4.40
C GLU A 126 2.72 -5.89 -4.91
N LEU A 127 1.91 -5.09 -4.18
CA LEU A 127 0.49 -4.86 -4.47
C LEU A 127 0.22 -3.51 -5.13
N VAL A 128 0.84 -2.44 -4.63
CA VAL A 128 0.59 -1.04 -5.03
C VAL A 128 1.89 -0.24 -5.16
N PRO A 129 2.87 -0.71 -5.95
CA PRO A 129 4.22 -0.13 -6.00
C PRO A 129 4.24 1.37 -6.29
N ARG A 130 3.34 1.85 -7.18
CA ARG A 130 3.27 3.25 -7.59
C ARG A 130 2.94 4.20 -6.46
N HIS A 131 2.21 3.74 -5.44
CA HIS A 131 1.81 4.58 -4.32
C HIS A 131 2.84 4.55 -3.20
N VAL A 132 3.56 3.44 -3.02
CA VAL A 132 4.46 3.24 -1.88
C VAL A 132 5.95 3.35 -2.23
N GLU A 133 6.32 3.63 -3.48
CA GLU A 133 7.72 3.61 -3.93
C GLU A 133 8.70 4.48 -3.10
N ASN A 134 8.20 5.53 -2.45
CA ASN A 134 8.98 6.46 -1.64
C ASN A 134 8.89 6.21 -0.12
N VAL A 135 8.25 5.12 0.32
CA VAL A 135 8.08 4.77 1.73
C VAL A 135 9.11 3.69 2.12
N PRO A 136 9.93 3.87 3.16
CA PRO A 136 10.93 2.88 3.56
C PRO A 136 10.35 1.48 3.80
N ARG A 137 11.11 0.43 3.46
CA ARG A 137 10.73 -0.98 3.66
C ARG A 137 11.89 -1.80 4.22
N ALA A 138 11.60 -2.90 4.91
CA ALA A 138 12.62 -3.70 5.61
C ALA A 138 13.73 -4.20 4.66
N SER A 139 13.35 -4.65 3.46
CA SER A 139 14.32 -5.13 2.48
C SER A 139 15.26 -4.05 1.93
N GLN A 140 14.90 -2.77 1.97
CA GLN A 140 15.80 -1.66 1.61
C GLN A 140 16.76 -1.32 2.75
N GLU A 141 16.27 -1.27 3.99
CA GLU A 141 17.10 -0.98 5.17
C GLU A 141 18.19 -2.04 5.35
N ALA A 142 17.87 -3.32 5.13
CA ALA A 142 18.85 -4.41 5.18
C ALA A 142 19.98 -4.25 4.14
N VAL A 143 19.64 -3.78 2.93
CA VAL A 143 20.61 -3.52 1.87
C VAL A 143 21.47 -2.31 2.21
N GLU A 144 20.88 -1.21 2.67
CA GLU A 144 21.62 0.00 3.06
C GLU A 144 22.59 -0.27 4.22
N HIS A 145 22.16 -1.02 5.24
CA HIS A 145 23.04 -1.44 6.34
C HIS A 145 24.18 -2.34 5.88
N SER A 146 23.94 -3.23 4.90
CA SER A 146 24.98 -4.10 4.34
C SER A 146 26.03 -3.33 3.53
N ILE A 147 25.62 -2.30 2.77
CA ILE A 147 26.52 -1.43 1.99
C ILE A 147 27.31 -0.50 2.92
N GLY A 148 26.67 0.04 3.96
CA GLY A 148 27.32 0.86 4.99
C GLY A 148 28.41 0.11 5.75
N THR A 149 28.17 -1.18 6.05
CA THR A 149 29.14 -2.04 6.72
C THR A 149 30.30 -2.44 5.81
N GLN A 150 30.06 -2.73 4.52
CA GLN A 150 31.12 -3.03 3.55
C GLN A 150 32.06 -1.84 3.27
N ARG A 151 31.55 -0.60 3.30
CA ARG A 151 32.40 0.60 3.14
C ARG A 151 33.33 0.84 4.33
N LEU A 152 32.96 0.40 5.53
CA LEU A 152 33.81 0.52 6.73
C LEU A 152 34.86 -0.59 6.82
N THR A 153 34.68 -1.73 6.13
CA THR A 153 35.65 -2.83 6.11
C THR A 153 36.57 -2.85 4.88
N ALA A 154 36.26 -2.08 3.83
CA ALA A 154 37.08 -1.98 2.62
C ALA A 154 38.16 -0.87 2.66
N GLY A 155 38.30 -0.17 3.79
CA GLY A 155 39.30 0.87 4.00
C GLY A 155 40.34 0.47 5.04
N THR A 156 41.55 0.14 4.57
CA THR A 156 42.84 0.17 5.30
C THR A 156 43.35 -1.16 5.88
N MET A 157 43.79 -2.07 5.01
CA MET A 157 45.03 -2.80 5.26
C MET A 157 46.11 -2.30 4.29
N SER A 158 47.04 -1.48 4.79
CA SER A 158 48.49 -1.58 4.51
C SER A 158 49.28 -0.43 5.16
N SER A 159 50.31 -0.82 5.91
CA SER A 159 51.62 -0.15 6.04
C SER A 159 51.75 1.15 6.86
N GLY A 160 52.08 0.97 8.15
CA GLY A 160 53.25 1.57 8.82
C GLY A 160 53.41 3.10 8.87
N SER A 161 53.18 3.70 10.04
CA SER A 161 54.00 4.79 10.59
C SER A 161 53.75 4.99 12.09
N LYS A 162 54.76 5.52 12.80
CA LYS A 162 54.99 5.51 14.25
C LYS A 162 53.95 6.28 15.11
N PRO A 163 53.80 5.94 16.41
CA PRO A 163 52.96 6.71 17.34
C PRO A 163 53.57 8.08 17.63
N TRP A 164 52.70 9.10 17.66
CA TRP A 164 53.00 10.53 17.73
C TRP A 164 52.97 11.12 19.15
N TRP A 165 53.00 10.28 20.19
CA TRP A 165 53.05 10.74 21.58
C TRP A 165 54.50 10.88 22.07
N LYS A 166 55.18 11.92 21.59
CA LYS A 166 56.26 12.59 22.30
C LYS A 166 56.11 14.10 22.10
N PHE A 167 56.37 14.85 23.18
CA PHE A 167 56.28 16.31 23.36
C PHE A 167 54.82 16.78 23.54
N TRP A 168 54.34 17.23 24.71
CA TRP A 168 54.93 17.89 25.88
C TRP A 168 54.35 17.35 27.18
#